data_AF-A0A844XNZ0-F1
#
_entry.id   AF-A0A844XNZ0-F1
#
_cell.length_a   1.000
_cell.length_b   1.000
_cell.length_c   1.000
_cell.angle_alpha   90.00
_cell.angle_beta   90.00
_cell.angle_gamma   90.00
#
_symmetry.space_group_name_H-M   'P 1'
#
loop_
_entity.id
_entity.type
_entity.pdbx_description
1 polymer ?
#
loop_
_entity_poly.entity_id
_entity_poly.type
_entity_poly.pdbx_seq_one_letter_code
_entity_poly.pdbx_strand_id
1 'polypeptide(L)'
;MTARPPSYSSQAGRQEITLLIVLGFVSILLWHSPYGGYLLYPFSILATWFHEMGHGLAAMAFGHEFERLVIFPNGSGYALHLAEGDPSRISQAMIAAAGLLGPTVAGCLLILASRTKRATKAALVLLGAALLGSTVIWVRSTTGWMVLPLLGGASLLLAFYGKEAHRRFAVQFLGVQGCISIYRDFGYLFSRGGYMEGRLQMSDTEHIAQALFLPYWVWGALITAVIMAMVFYALKIAHQR
;
A
#
# COMPACT_ATOMS: atom_id res chain seq x y z
N MET A 1 -3.08 -46.85 19.85
CA MET A 1 -3.86 -45.62 19.61
C MET A 1 -2.95 -44.43 19.80
N THR A 2 -2.40 -43.89 18.70
CA THR A 2 -1.58 -42.68 18.73
C THR A 2 -2.50 -41.48 18.87
N ALA A 3 -2.51 -40.86 20.05
CA ALA A 3 -3.22 -39.61 20.28
C ALA A 3 -2.66 -38.57 19.31
N ARG A 4 -3.49 -38.12 18.35
CA ARG A 4 -3.21 -36.91 17.58
C ARG A 4 -2.95 -35.77 18.58
N PRO A 5 -1.84 -35.02 18.47
CA PRO A 5 -1.69 -33.84 19.30
C PRO A 5 -2.86 -32.89 19.02
N PRO A 6 -3.41 -32.21 20.05
CA PRO A 6 -4.45 -31.22 19.82
C PRO A 6 -3.94 -30.17 18.84
N SER A 7 -4.68 -29.93 17.76
CA SER A 7 -4.33 -28.93 16.76
C SER A 7 -4.46 -27.53 17.38
N TYR A 8 -3.37 -27.02 17.94
CA TYR A 8 -3.23 -25.64 18.38
C TYR A 8 -3.07 -24.67 17.20
N SER A 9 -3.88 -24.80 16.14
CA SER A 9 -4.22 -23.63 15.32
C SER A 9 -5.16 -22.76 16.20
N SER A 10 -4.54 -22.09 17.17
CA SER A 10 -5.13 -21.75 18.47
C SER A 10 -6.26 -20.73 18.37
N GLN A 11 -7.21 -20.80 19.31
CA GLN A 11 -8.26 -19.79 19.51
C GLN A 11 -7.71 -18.35 19.49
N ALA A 12 -6.49 -18.14 20.02
CA ALA A 12 -5.76 -16.87 19.98
C ALA A 12 -5.44 -16.41 18.54
N GLY A 13 -5.05 -17.32 17.65
CA GLY A 13 -4.83 -17.00 16.24
C GLY A 13 -6.12 -16.62 15.51
N ARG A 14 -7.25 -17.28 15.82
CA ARG A 14 -8.57 -16.89 15.29
C ARG A 14 -9.03 -15.52 15.81
N GLN A 15 -8.80 -15.23 17.09
CA GLN A 15 -9.10 -13.93 17.69
C GLN A 15 -8.27 -12.81 17.06
N GLU A 16 -6.99 -13.04 16.80
CA GLU A 16 -6.08 -12.10 16.13
C GLU A 16 -6.54 -11.79 14.70
N ILE A 17 -6.92 -12.81 13.91
CA ILE A 17 -7.48 -12.62 12.56
C ILE A 17 -8.79 -11.84 12.62
N THR A 18 -9.69 -12.23 13.53
CA THR A 18 -10.98 -11.55 13.70
C THR A 18 -10.76 -10.08 14.03
N LEU A 19 -9.82 -9.78 14.94
CA LEU A 19 -9.45 -8.42 15.27
C LEU A 19 -8.93 -7.65 14.06
N LEU A 20 -8.05 -8.24 13.24
CA LEU A 20 -7.53 -7.60 12.03
C LEU A 20 -8.62 -7.34 10.98
N ILE A 21 -9.55 -8.27 10.80
CA ILE A 21 -10.71 -8.09 9.92
C ILE A 21 -11.61 -6.96 10.44
N VAL A 22 -11.91 -6.96 11.74
CA VAL A 22 -12.70 -5.90 12.39
C VAL A 22 -12.00 -4.56 12.24
N LEU A 23 -10.69 -4.48 12.49
CA LEU A 23 -9.92 -3.25 12.32
C LEU A 23 -9.93 -2.79 10.86
N GLY A 24 -9.80 -3.70 9.90
CA GLY A 24 -9.90 -3.34 8.48
C GLY A 24 -11.28 -2.77 8.12
N PHE A 25 -12.36 -3.41 8.59
CA PHE A 25 -13.72 -2.93 8.36
C PHE A 25 -13.99 -1.59 9.05
N VAL A 26 -13.57 -1.45 10.31
CA VAL A 26 -13.66 -0.20 11.08
C VAL A 26 -12.86 0.90 10.40
N SER A 27 -11.67 0.60 9.85
CA SER A 27 -10.88 1.58 9.10
C SER A 27 -11.61 2.12 7.88
N ILE A 28 -12.29 1.26 7.11
CA ILE A 28 -13.12 1.69 5.97
C ILE A 28 -14.23 2.64 6.45
N LEU A 29 -14.95 2.27 7.52
CA LEU A 29 -16.01 3.12 8.08
C LEU A 29 -15.47 4.46 8.61
N LEU A 30 -14.31 4.44 9.26
CA LEU A 30 -13.68 5.63 9.83
C LEU A 30 -13.22 6.60 8.74
N TRP A 31 -12.75 6.12 7.57
CA TRP A 31 -12.42 7.02 6.46
C TRP A 31 -13.62 7.81 5.93
N HIS A 32 -14.82 7.25 6.02
CA HIS A 32 -16.06 7.94 5.65
C HIS A 32 -16.63 8.82 6.77
N SER A 33 -16.00 8.87 7.94
CA SER A 33 -16.41 9.68 9.08
C SER A 33 -15.61 10.99 9.16
N PRO A 34 -16.22 12.13 9.55
CA PRO A 34 -15.55 13.43 9.65
C PRO A 34 -14.29 13.43 10.52
N TYR A 35 -14.29 12.62 11.59
CA TYR A 35 -13.18 12.56 12.55
C TYR A 35 -12.25 11.36 12.30
N GLY A 36 -12.76 10.28 11.72
CA GLY A 36 -11.97 9.07 11.47
C GLY A 36 -10.86 9.29 10.44
N GLY A 37 -11.06 10.22 9.50
CA GLY A 37 -10.04 10.67 8.56
C GLY A 37 -8.78 11.21 9.24
N TYR A 38 -8.90 11.96 10.35
CA TYR A 38 -7.74 12.49 11.09
C TYR A 38 -6.97 11.38 11.82
N LEU A 39 -7.67 10.42 12.42
CA LEU A 39 -7.03 9.29 13.12
C LEU A 39 -6.25 8.40 12.16
N LEU A 40 -6.82 8.16 10.97
CA LEU A 40 -6.20 7.31 9.95
C LEU A 40 -5.25 8.08 9.02
N TYR A 41 -5.13 9.40 9.18
CA TYR A 41 -4.39 10.25 8.27
C TYR A 41 -2.95 9.78 8.00
N PRO A 42 -2.13 9.38 9.00
CA PRO A 42 -0.80 8.87 8.73
C PRO A 42 -0.80 7.61 7.86
N PHE A 43 -1.81 6.74 8.02
CA PHE A 43 -1.95 5.52 7.21
C PHE A 43 -2.49 5.82 5.81
N SER A 44 -3.33 6.85 5.66
CA SER A 44 -3.72 7.38 4.35
C SER A 44 -2.49 7.88 3.58
N ILE A 45 -1.63 8.67 4.22
CA ILE A 45 -0.39 9.17 3.63
C ILE A 45 0.58 8.02 3.29
N LEU A 46 0.67 7.00 4.16
CA LEU A 46 1.46 5.81 3.88
C LEU A 46 0.93 5.04 2.65
N ALA A 47 -0.39 4.92 2.51
CA ALA A 47 -1.00 4.29 1.35
C ALA A 47 -0.71 5.06 0.07
N THR A 48 -0.83 6.39 0.09
CA THR A 48 -0.45 7.25 -1.04
C THR A 48 1.04 7.10 -1.35
N TRP A 49 1.91 7.05 -0.35
CA TRP A 49 3.32 6.80 -0.57
C TRP A 49 3.58 5.45 -1.25
N PHE A 50 2.92 4.36 -0.83
CA PHE A 50 3.05 3.07 -1.52
C PHE A 50 2.59 3.11 -2.98
N HIS A 51 1.51 3.85 -3.25
CA HIS A 51 0.98 4.06 -4.59
C HIS A 51 1.98 4.82 -5.48
N GLU A 52 2.46 5.98 -5.02
CA GLU A 52 3.41 6.79 -5.77
C GLU A 52 4.78 6.10 -5.93
N MET A 53 5.24 5.38 -4.91
CA MET A 53 6.43 4.54 -5.04
C MET A 53 6.21 3.40 -6.04
N GLY A 54 5.00 2.86 -6.16
CA GLY A 54 4.65 1.88 -7.19
C GLY A 54 4.90 2.43 -8.59
N HIS A 55 4.41 3.64 -8.88
CA HIS A 55 4.70 4.34 -10.13
C HIS A 55 6.21 4.59 -10.31
N GLY A 56 6.87 5.19 -9.32
CA GLY A 56 8.27 5.58 -9.43
C GLY A 56 9.22 4.39 -9.61
N LEU A 57 9.03 3.30 -8.87
CA LEU A 57 9.84 2.09 -8.99
C LEU A 57 9.59 1.38 -10.32
N ALA A 58 8.34 1.30 -10.78
CA ALA A 58 8.04 0.74 -12.09
C ALA A 58 8.63 1.59 -13.22
N ALA A 59 8.55 2.91 -13.11
CA ALA A 59 9.13 3.83 -14.07
C ALA A 59 10.64 3.61 -14.21
N MET A 60 11.36 3.51 -13.09
CA MET A 60 12.79 3.16 -13.10
C MET A 60 13.06 1.79 -13.74
N ALA A 61 12.21 0.79 -13.50
CA ALA A 61 12.36 -0.53 -14.13
C ALA A 61 12.17 -0.51 -15.66
N PHE A 62 11.42 0.46 -16.19
CA PHE A 62 11.28 0.70 -17.63
C PHE A 62 12.29 1.73 -18.18
N GLY A 63 13.28 2.13 -17.39
CA GLY A 63 14.35 3.05 -17.81
C GLY A 63 13.97 4.53 -17.74
N HIS A 64 12.86 4.89 -17.09
CA HIS A 64 12.53 6.29 -16.83
C HIS A 64 13.28 6.79 -15.58
N GLU A 65 13.59 8.08 -15.52
CA GLU A 65 14.11 8.72 -14.33
C GLU A 65 12.97 9.04 -13.36
N PHE A 66 13.03 8.53 -12.13
CA PHE A 66 12.09 8.92 -11.08
C PHE A 66 12.58 10.21 -10.40
N GLU A 67 12.03 11.34 -10.80
CA GLU A 67 12.53 12.67 -10.41
C GLU A 67 12.07 13.05 -8.99
N ARG A 68 10.76 12.96 -8.72
CA ARG A 68 10.22 13.39 -7.42
C ARG A 68 8.87 12.76 -7.07
N LEU A 69 8.61 12.70 -5.76
CA LEU A 69 7.36 12.29 -5.15
C LEU A 69 6.78 13.46 -4.36
N VAL A 70 5.54 13.84 -4.67
CA VAL A 70 4.81 14.91 -3.98
C VAL A 70 3.57 14.32 -3.32
N ILE A 71 3.38 14.62 -2.03
CA ILE A 71 2.19 14.22 -1.27
C ILE A 71 1.51 15.49 -0.74
N PHE A 72 0.23 15.63 -1.02
CA PHE A 72 -0.57 16.77 -0.63
C PHE A 72 -1.27 16.56 0.73
N PRO A 73 -1.62 17.65 1.45
CA PRO A 73 -2.29 17.56 2.74
C PRO A 73 -3.68 16.89 2.71
N ASN A 74 -4.33 16.83 1.55
CA ASN A 74 -5.60 16.13 1.36
C ASN A 74 -5.42 14.61 1.20
N GLY A 75 -4.19 14.10 1.24
CA GLY A 75 -3.86 12.69 1.07
C GLY A 75 -3.67 12.24 -0.38
N SER A 76 -3.87 13.09 -1.39
CA SER A 76 -3.51 12.77 -2.77
C SER A 76 -2.00 12.98 -3.00
N GLY A 77 -1.48 12.49 -4.12
CA GLY A 77 -0.06 12.60 -4.45
C GLY A 77 0.19 12.42 -5.94
N TYR A 78 1.44 12.60 -6.34
CA TYR A 78 1.92 12.17 -7.65
C TYR A 78 3.41 11.84 -7.59
N ALA A 79 3.80 10.87 -8.42
CA ALA A 79 5.18 10.56 -8.77
C ALA A 79 5.49 11.13 -10.16
N LEU A 80 6.43 12.07 -10.23
CA LEU A 80 6.94 12.57 -11.52
C LEU A 80 8.08 11.69 -11.98
N HIS A 81 7.94 11.14 -13.19
CA HIS A 81 8.99 10.40 -13.87
C HIS A 81 9.20 10.92 -15.30
N LEU A 82 10.44 10.93 -15.76
CA LEU A 82 10.85 11.42 -17.07
C LEU A 82 11.36 10.26 -17.92
N ALA A 83 10.97 10.21 -19.19
CA ALA A 83 11.47 9.22 -20.14
C ALA A 83 12.33 9.92 -21.20
N GLU A 84 13.42 9.28 -21.61
CA GLU A 84 14.13 9.68 -22.82
C GLU A 84 13.35 9.20 -24.05
N GLY A 85 12.54 10.09 -24.62
CA GLY A 85 11.67 9.80 -25.77
C GLY A 85 10.27 9.32 -25.38
N ASP A 86 9.52 8.83 -26.37
CA ASP A 86 8.13 8.42 -26.18
C ASP A 86 8.03 7.09 -25.42
N PRO A 87 7.36 7.05 -24.25
CA PRO A 87 7.16 5.82 -23.51
C PRO A 87 6.42 4.77 -24.34
N SER A 88 6.86 3.52 -24.28
CA SER A 88 6.09 2.44 -24.89
C SER A 88 4.72 2.30 -24.21
N ARG A 89 3.70 1.91 -24.98
CA ARG A 89 2.34 1.64 -24.46
C ARG A 89 2.35 0.66 -23.29
N ILE A 90 3.22 -0.36 -23.35
CA ILE A 90 3.37 -1.34 -22.27
C ILE A 90 3.97 -0.69 -21.02
N SER A 91 5.03 0.12 -21.17
CA SER A 91 5.62 0.87 -20.05
C SER A 91 4.56 1.74 -19.36
N GLN A 92 3.81 2.53 -20.12
CA GLN A 92 2.77 3.40 -19.59
C GLN A 92 1.69 2.61 -18.81
N ALA A 93 1.18 1.52 -19.38
CA ALA A 93 0.18 0.69 -18.73
C ALA A 93 0.72 0.03 -17.45
N MET A 94 1.95 -0.48 -17.48
CA MET A 94 2.57 -1.16 -16.35
C MET A 94 2.92 -0.20 -15.21
N ILE A 95 3.41 1.00 -15.53
CA ILE A 95 3.66 2.05 -14.53
C ILE A 95 2.35 2.46 -13.86
N ALA A 96 1.29 2.70 -14.63
CA ALA A 96 -0.02 3.03 -14.08
C ALA A 96 -0.59 1.91 -13.20
N ALA A 97 -0.51 0.65 -13.66
CA ALA A 97 -0.95 -0.50 -12.88
C ALA A 97 -0.13 -0.68 -11.58
N ALA A 98 1.17 -0.36 -11.61
CA ALA A 98 2.04 -0.49 -10.45
C ALA A 98 1.63 0.45 -9.31
N GLY A 99 1.11 1.64 -9.59
CA GLY A 99 0.56 2.52 -8.56
C GLY A 99 -0.66 1.91 -7.88
N LEU A 100 -1.62 1.42 -8.67
CA LEU A 100 -2.82 0.78 -8.13
C LEU A 100 -2.52 -0.49 -7.31
N LEU A 101 -1.54 -1.29 -7.74
CA LEU A 101 -1.17 -2.54 -7.08
C LEU A 101 -0.20 -2.33 -5.91
N GLY A 102 0.60 -1.26 -5.91
CA GLY A 102 1.67 -0.99 -4.95
C GLY A 102 1.27 -1.14 -3.48
N PRO A 103 0.21 -0.47 -2.99
CA PRO A 103 -0.26 -0.61 -1.61
C PRO A 103 -0.66 -2.03 -1.25
N THR A 104 -1.32 -2.74 -2.16
CA THR A 104 -1.75 -4.14 -1.94
C THR A 104 -0.58 -5.09 -1.92
N VAL A 105 0.39 -4.94 -2.84
CA VAL A 105 1.64 -5.73 -2.86
C VAL A 105 2.37 -5.55 -1.53
N ALA A 106 2.62 -4.30 -1.14
CA ALA A 106 3.29 -4.01 0.12
C ALA A 106 2.51 -4.57 1.32
N GLY A 107 1.19 -4.38 1.33
CA GLY A 107 0.31 -4.88 2.37
C GLY A 107 0.38 -6.41 2.53
N CYS A 108 0.31 -7.13 1.42
CA CYS A 108 0.42 -8.59 1.39
C CYS A 108 1.80 -9.07 1.88
N LEU A 109 2.88 -8.41 1.44
CA LEU A 109 4.24 -8.74 1.88
C LEU A 109 4.42 -8.53 3.40
N LEU A 110 3.86 -7.45 3.96
CA LEU A 110 3.85 -7.23 5.40
C LEU A 110 3.08 -8.34 6.13
N ILE A 111 1.86 -8.67 5.69
CA ILE A 111 1.06 -9.76 6.28
C ILE A 111 1.85 -11.08 6.26
N LEU A 112 2.50 -11.42 5.14
CA LEU A 112 3.31 -12.63 5.02
C LEU A 112 4.55 -12.60 5.94
N ALA A 113 5.19 -11.44 6.10
CA ALA A 113 6.34 -11.26 6.99
C ALA A 113 5.97 -11.43 8.48
N SER A 114 4.69 -11.30 8.85
CA SER A 114 4.21 -11.52 10.22
C SER A 114 4.36 -12.98 10.71
N ARG A 115 4.65 -13.92 9.80
CA ARG A 115 4.77 -15.36 10.12
C ARG A 115 5.96 -15.71 10.99
N THR A 116 7.05 -14.93 10.97
CA THR A 116 8.26 -15.23 11.76
C THR A 116 8.83 -13.96 12.40
N LYS A 117 9.41 -14.08 13.59
CA LYS A 117 10.02 -12.96 14.32
C LYS A 117 11.07 -12.21 13.49
N ARG A 118 11.90 -12.97 12.75
CA ARG A 118 12.96 -12.44 11.88
C ARG A 118 12.37 -11.66 10.72
N ALA A 119 11.39 -12.23 10.00
CA ALA A 119 10.74 -11.55 8.88
C ALA A 119 9.96 -10.32 9.32
N THR A 120 9.26 -10.37 10.47
CA THR A 120 8.54 -9.21 11.02
C THR A 120 9.48 -8.05 11.34
N LYS A 121 10.62 -8.34 12.00
CA LYS A 121 11.63 -7.31 12.27
C LYS A 121 12.22 -6.77 10.97
N ALA A 122 12.58 -7.65 10.03
CA ALA A 122 13.13 -7.24 8.73
C ALA A 122 12.15 -6.35 7.95
N ALA A 123 10.86 -6.69 7.94
CA ALA A 123 9.82 -5.90 7.29
C ALA A 123 9.71 -4.48 7.86
N LEU A 124 9.73 -4.33 9.20
CA LEU A 124 9.74 -2.99 9.83
C LEU A 124 11.02 -2.21 9.55
N VAL A 125 12.18 -2.87 9.52
CA VAL A 125 13.45 -2.23 9.16
C VAL A 125 13.43 -1.76 7.71
N LEU A 126 13.01 -2.62 6.78
CA LEU A 126 12.92 -2.28 5.36
C LEU A 126 11.90 -1.17 5.11
N LEU A 127 10.72 -1.23 5.73
CA LEU A 127 9.72 -0.16 5.63
C LEU A 127 10.28 1.15 6.17
N GLY A 128 10.89 1.13 7.37
CA GLY A 128 11.46 2.32 7.98
C GLY A 128 12.59 2.94 7.16
N ALA A 129 13.52 2.12 6.68
CA ALA A 129 14.61 2.56 5.82
C ALA A 129 14.12 3.08 4.46
N ALA A 130 13.13 2.41 3.85
CA ALA A 130 12.53 2.87 2.59
C ALA A 130 11.81 4.20 2.74
N LEU A 131 11.06 4.41 3.84
CA LEU A 131 10.41 5.69 4.13
C LEU A 131 11.43 6.81 4.30
N LEU A 132 12.47 6.60 5.12
CA LEU A 132 13.51 7.62 5.34
C LEU A 132 14.32 7.89 4.06
N GLY A 133 14.78 6.84 3.39
CA GLY A 133 15.58 6.94 2.18
C GLY A 133 14.81 7.63 1.06
N SER A 134 13.58 7.20 0.79
CA SER A 134 12.74 7.84 -0.23
C SER A 134 12.39 9.28 0.13
N THR A 135 12.23 9.61 1.42
CA THR A 135 11.99 11.00 1.84
C THR A 135 13.15 11.90 1.42
N VAL A 136 14.39 11.47 1.68
CA VAL A 136 15.58 12.25 1.31
C VAL A 136 15.73 12.31 -0.21
N ILE A 137 15.61 11.16 -0.89
CA ILE A 137 15.94 11.04 -2.32
C ILE A 137 14.87 11.70 -3.19
N TRP A 138 13.60 11.38 -3.01
CA TRP A 138 12.53 11.73 -3.95
C TRP A 138 11.47 12.68 -3.39
N VAL A 139 11.25 12.75 -2.08
CA VAL A 139 10.10 13.52 -1.55
C VAL A 139 10.37 15.02 -1.59
N ARG A 140 9.46 15.75 -2.23
CA ARG A 140 9.52 17.21 -2.43
C ARG A 140 8.25 17.93 -1.96
N SER A 141 7.64 17.44 -0.87
CA SER A 141 6.43 18.00 -0.27
C SER A 141 6.57 18.16 1.24
N THR A 142 6.00 19.23 1.80
CA THR A 142 6.00 19.50 3.25
C THR A 142 5.31 18.38 4.04
N THR A 143 4.15 17.93 3.56
CA THR A 143 3.40 16.81 4.14
C THR A 143 4.25 15.54 4.21
N GLY A 144 4.93 15.18 3.11
CA GLY A 144 5.81 14.02 3.07
C GLY A 144 6.96 14.13 4.07
N TRP A 145 7.61 15.29 4.16
CA TRP A 145 8.69 15.55 5.13
C TRP A 145 8.24 15.54 6.59
N MET A 146 6.98 15.88 6.87
CA MET A 146 6.42 15.82 8.22
C MET A 146 6.01 14.39 8.60
N VAL A 147 5.36 13.65 7.71
CA VAL A 147 4.70 12.38 8.06
C VAL A 147 5.61 11.17 7.84
N LEU A 148 6.31 11.08 6.70
CA LEU A 148 7.04 9.87 6.32
C LEU A 148 8.24 9.60 7.25
N PRO A 149 9.04 10.60 7.68
CA PRO A 149 10.09 10.37 8.67
C PRO A 149 9.57 9.92 10.03
N LEU A 150 8.41 10.41 10.46
CA LEU A 150 7.79 9.98 11.71
C LEU A 150 7.36 8.51 11.62
N LEU A 151 6.72 8.11 10.52
CA LEU A 151 6.35 6.71 10.28
C LEU A 151 7.57 5.80 10.14
N GLY A 152 8.61 6.27 9.44
CA GLY A 152 9.86 5.55 9.27
C GLY A 152 10.58 5.35 10.59
N GLY A 153 10.73 6.43 11.38
CA GLY A 153 11.28 6.40 12.73
C GLY A 153 10.49 5.50 13.67
N ALA A 154 9.16 5.60 13.69
CA ALA A 154 8.31 4.73 14.49
C ALA A 154 8.46 3.25 14.10
N SER A 155 8.57 2.95 12.81
CA SER A 155 8.81 1.60 12.30
C SER A 155 10.15 1.04 12.78
N LEU A 156 11.23 1.82 12.69
CA LEU A 156 12.56 1.44 13.17
C LEU A 156 12.59 1.28 14.70
N LEU A 157 12.01 2.22 15.44
CA LEU A 157 11.90 2.15 16.89
C LEU A 157 11.18 0.88 17.32
N LEU A 158 10.07 0.55 16.66
CA LEU A 158 9.34 -0.70 16.94
C LEU A 158 10.18 -1.93 16.56
N ALA A 159 10.91 -1.89 15.45
CA ALA A 159 11.77 -2.99 15.00
C ALA A 159 12.90 -3.31 16.00
N PHE A 160 13.49 -2.30 16.63
CA PHE A 160 14.64 -2.47 17.53
C PHE A 160 14.23 -2.58 19.00
N TYR A 161 13.26 -1.80 19.45
CA TYR A 161 12.87 -1.69 20.86
C TYR A 161 11.50 -2.30 21.18
N GLY A 162 10.64 -2.53 20.18
CA GLY A 162 9.30 -3.08 20.38
C GLY A 162 9.29 -4.52 20.91
N LYS A 163 8.31 -4.87 21.73
CA LYS A 163 8.06 -6.28 22.07
C LYS A 163 7.58 -7.04 20.83
N GLU A 164 7.82 -8.35 20.80
CA GLU A 164 7.46 -9.20 19.65
C GLU A 164 5.97 -9.11 19.27
N ALA A 165 5.07 -9.12 20.25
CA ALA A 165 3.64 -8.99 20.00
C ALA A 165 3.29 -7.67 19.29
N HIS A 166 3.89 -6.55 19.73
CA HIS A 166 3.66 -5.24 19.10
C HIS A 166 4.23 -5.16 17.69
N ARG A 167 5.42 -5.73 17.44
CA ARG A 167 6.01 -5.80 16.09
C ARG A 167 5.09 -6.56 15.13
N ARG A 168 4.62 -7.73 15.57
CA ARG A 168 3.73 -8.58 14.77
C ARG A 168 2.41 -7.88 14.48
N PHE A 169 1.77 -7.33 15.52
CA PHE A 169 0.53 -6.58 15.37
C PHE A 169 0.69 -5.38 14.42
N ALA A 170 1.75 -4.59 14.56
CA ALA A 170 1.97 -3.43 13.70
C ALA A 170 2.17 -3.83 12.24
N VAL A 171 2.99 -4.85 11.96
CA VAL A 171 3.20 -5.34 10.58
C VAL A 171 1.91 -5.84 9.97
N GLN A 172 1.09 -6.59 10.73
CA GLN A 172 -0.22 -7.03 10.24
C GLN A 172 -1.19 -5.88 10.04
N PHE A 173 -1.26 -4.94 10.99
CA PHE A 173 -2.14 -3.78 10.90
C PHE A 173 -1.78 -2.91 9.69
N LEU A 174 -0.51 -2.52 9.54
CA LEU A 174 -0.01 -1.78 8.37
C LEU A 174 -0.26 -2.58 7.08
N GLY A 175 -0.10 -3.89 7.13
CA GLY A 175 -0.39 -4.79 6.03
C GLY A 175 -1.84 -4.74 5.59
N VAL A 176 -2.77 -4.82 6.54
CA VAL A 176 -4.21 -4.69 6.31
C VAL A 176 -4.54 -3.30 5.74
N GLN A 177 -4.02 -2.22 6.35
CA GLN A 177 -4.24 -0.85 5.86
C GLN A 177 -3.79 -0.69 4.40
N GLY A 178 -2.62 -1.24 4.03
CA GLY A 178 -2.13 -1.22 2.65
C GLY A 178 -3.03 -1.99 1.67
N CYS A 179 -3.59 -3.13 2.10
CA CYS A 179 -4.50 -3.93 1.26
C CYS A 179 -5.86 -3.25 1.05
N ILE A 180 -6.39 -2.58 2.07
CA ILE A 180 -7.73 -1.96 2.01
C ILE A 180 -7.71 -0.53 1.49
N SER A 181 -6.55 0.11 1.37
CA SER A 181 -6.45 1.53 1.04
C SER A 181 -7.02 1.89 -0.33
N ILE A 182 -7.01 0.95 -1.29
CA ILE A 182 -7.63 1.15 -2.61
C ILE A 182 -9.13 1.42 -2.52
N TYR A 183 -9.80 0.91 -1.48
CA TYR A 183 -11.23 1.12 -1.26
C TYR A 183 -11.55 2.48 -0.64
N ARG A 184 -10.55 3.20 -0.10
CA ARG A 184 -10.71 4.58 0.38
C ARG A 184 -11.18 5.49 -0.75
N ASP A 185 -10.60 5.33 -1.93
CA ASP A 185 -10.96 6.08 -3.15
C ASP A 185 -11.44 5.09 -4.23
N PHE A 186 -12.41 4.23 -3.91
CA PHE A 186 -12.98 3.30 -4.89
C PHE A 186 -13.48 4.02 -6.16
N GLY A 187 -13.97 5.25 -6.01
CA GLY A 187 -14.36 6.11 -7.12
C GLY A 187 -13.21 6.43 -8.08
N TYR A 188 -11.97 6.52 -7.60
CA TYR A 188 -10.79 6.76 -8.44
C TYR A 188 -10.49 5.58 -9.38
N LEU A 189 -10.67 4.34 -8.91
CA LEU A 189 -10.44 3.13 -9.71
C LEU A 189 -11.44 3.00 -10.88
N PHE A 190 -12.60 3.63 -10.77
CA PHE A 190 -13.66 3.61 -11.78
C PHE A 190 -14.00 5.02 -12.29
N SER A 191 -13.02 5.93 -12.31
CA SER A 191 -13.16 7.25 -12.94
C SER A 191 -12.14 7.43 -14.05
N ARG A 192 -12.39 8.40 -14.94
CA ARG A 192 -11.41 8.85 -15.94
C ARG A 192 -10.31 9.73 -15.34
N GLY A 193 -10.44 10.11 -14.08
CA GLY A 193 -9.62 11.13 -13.44
C GLY A 193 -10.45 12.16 -12.68
N GLY A 194 -9.78 13.23 -12.25
CA GLY A 194 -10.36 14.30 -11.49
C GLY A 194 -9.52 15.58 -11.57
N TYR A 195 -9.86 16.56 -10.74
CA TYR A 195 -9.06 17.77 -10.61
C TYR A 195 -8.13 17.66 -9.41
N MET A 196 -6.82 17.78 -9.64
CA MET A 196 -5.81 17.91 -8.61
C MET A 196 -5.15 19.28 -8.75
N GLU A 197 -5.25 20.10 -7.70
CA GLU A 197 -4.80 21.51 -7.70
C GLU A 197 -5.30 22.32 -8.92
N GLY A 198 -6.54 22.09 -9.35
CA GLY A 198 -7.17 22.80 -10.47
C GLY A 198 -6.71 22.34 -11.87
N ARG A 199 -5.86 21.32 -11.97
CA ARG A 199 -5.49 20.67 -13.23
C ARG A 199 -6.24 19.35 -13.38
N LEU A 200 -6.67 19.05 -14.60
CA LEU A 200 -7.23 17.75 -14.93
C LEU A 200 -6.11 16.71 -14.86
N GLN A 201 -6.24 15.74 -13.97
CA GLN A 201 -5.34 14.61 -13.83
C GLN A 201 -6.11 13.33 -14.12
N MET A 202 -5.58 12.54 -15.05
CA MET A 202 -6.16 11.25 -15.42
C MET A 202 -5.96 10.25 -14.29
N SER A 203 -6.89 9.30 -14.15
CA SER A 203 -6.69 8.18 -13.24
C SER A 203 -5.72 7.17 -13.87
N ASP A 204 -5.16 6.29 -13.04
CA ASP A 204 -4.30 5.22 -13.55
C ASP A 204 -5.05 4.26 -14.48
N THR A 205 -6.32 3.99 -14.19
CA THR A 205 -7.13 3.14 -15.07
C THR A 205 -7.40 3.80 -16.42
N GLU A 206 -7.48 5.13 -16.47
CA GLU A 206 -7.56 5.88 -17.72
C GLU A 206 -6.21 5.89 -18.45
N HIS A 207 -5.08 6.02 -17.74
CA HIS A 207 -3.75 5.86 -18.34
C HIS A 207 -3.57 4.46 -18.95
N ILE A 208 -4.02 3.40 -18.27
CA ILE A 208 -4.03 2.04 -18.82
C ILE A 208 -4.97 1.95 -20.03
N ALA A 209 -6.14 2.59 -19.98
CA ALA A 209 -7.09 2.58 -21.08
C ALA A 209 -6.56 3.26 -22.34
N GLN A 210 -5.86 4.40 -22.21
CA GLN A 210 -5.21 5.08 -23.33
C GLN A 210 -4.01 4.30 -23.88
N ALA A 211 -3.27 3.66 -22.98
CA ALA A 211 -2.15 2.82 -23.36
C ALA A 211 -2.62 1.51 -24.03
N LEU A 212 -3.73 0.92 -23.62
CA LEU A 212 -4.24 -0.37 -24.11
C LEU A 212 -5.56 -0.18 -24.90
N PHE A 213 -6.35 -1.22 -25.08
CA PHE A 213 -7.52 -1.21 -25.99
C PHE A 213 -8.87 -1.30 -25.27
N LEU A 214 -8.88 -1.60 -23.97
CA LEU A 214 -10.10 -1.72 -23.17
C LEU A 214 -10.38 -0.44 -22.38
N PRO A 215 -11.66 -0.11 -22.11
CA PRO A 215 -12.01 1.07 -21.34
C PRO A 215 -11.60 0.95 -19.87
N TYR A 216 -11.43 2.11 -19.21
CA TYR A 216 -10.90 2.21 -17.84
C TYR A 216 -11.65 1.31 -16.82
N TRP A 217 -12.97 1.15 -16.94
CA TRP A 217 -13.76 0.34 -16.01
C TRP A 217 -13.48 -1.16 -16.12
N VAL A 218 -13.06 -1.66 -17.29
CA VAL A 218 -12.63 -3.05 -17.45
C VAL A 218 -11.31 -3.26 -16.73
N TRP A 219 -10.36 -2.33 -16.86
CA TRP A 219 -9.09 -2.37 -16.14
C TRP A 219 -9.29 -2.23 -14.63
N GLY A 220 -10.18 -1.35 -14.18
CA GLY A 220 -10.55 -1.24 -12.76
C GLY A 220 -11.12 -2.54 -12.20
N ALA A 221 -11.98 -3.24 -12.96
CA ALA A 221 -12.50 -4.54 -12.55
C ALA A 221 -11.41 -5.63 -12.50
N LEU A 222 -10.52 -5.68 -13.49
CA LEU A 222 -9.40 -6.62 -13.53
C LEU A 222 -8.43 -6.41 -12.36
N ILE A 223 -8.05 -5.16 -12.10
CA ILE A 223 -7.16 -4.81 -10.98
C ILE A 223 -7.82 -5.15 -9.65
N THR A 224 -9.11 -4.87 -9.49
CA THR A 224 -9.87 -5.28 -8.30
C THR A 224 -9.79 -6.81 -8.11
N ALA A 225 -10.01 -7.59 -9.18
CA ALA A 225 -9.93 -9.05 -9.12
C ALA A 225 -8.53 -9.55 -8.72
N VAL A 226 -7.47 -8.93 -9.26
CA VAL A 226 -6.08 -9.22 -8.89
C VAL A 226 -5.82 -8.90 -7.42
N ILE A 227 -6.25 -7.73 -6.93
CA ILE A 227 -6.12 -7.32 -5.53
C ILE A 227 -6.83 -8.32 -4.61
N MET A 228 -8.08 -8.69 -4.92
CA MET A 228 -8.83 -9.68 -4.14
C MET A 228 -8.11 -11.03 -4.09
N ALA A 229 -7.59 -11.50 -5.23
CA ALA A 229 -6.82 -12.74 -5.28
C ALA A 229 -5.55 -12.66 -4.43
N MET A 230 -4.79 -11.57 -4.53
CA MET A 230 -3.57 -11.37 -3.75
C MET A 230 -3.85 -11.38 -2.25
N VAL A 231 -4.84 -10.61 -1.79
CA VAL A 231 -5.21 -10.56 -0.37
C VAL A 231 -5.67 -11.93 0.11
N PHE A 232 -6.50 -12.63 -0.67
CA PHE A 232 -6.96 -13.98 -0.35
C PHE A 232 -5.79 -14.95 -0.18
N TYR A 233 -4.86 -14.99 -1.13
CA TYR A 233 -3.69 -15.88 -1.05
C TYR A 233 -2.73 -15.49 0.06
N ALA A 234 -2.50 -14.19 0.29
CA ALA A 234 -1.65 -13.72 1.38
C ALA A 234 -2.21 -14.15 2.75
N LEU A 235 -3.52 -13.98 2.97
CA LEU A 235 -4.18 -14.43 4.18
C LEU A 235 -4.17 -15.96 4.30
N LYS A 236 -4.45 -16.69 3.22
CA LYS A 236 -4.40 -18.16 3.21
C LYS A 236 -3.02 -18.67 3.60
N ILE A 237 -1.96 -18.16 2.97
CA ILE A 237 -0.58 -18.57 3.23
C ILE A 237 -0.11 -18.14 4.63
N ALA A 238 -0.50 -16.97 5.10
CA ALA A 238 -0.16 -16.50 6.44
C ALA A 238 -0.74 -17.41 7.54
N HIS A 239 -1.90 -18.01 7.30
CA HIS A 239 -2.65 -18.79 8.29
C HIS A 239 -2.62 -20.31 8.09
N GLN A 240 -2.11 -20.80 6.97
CA GLN A 240 -1.71 -22.20 6.83
C GLN A 240 -0.45 -22.43 7.68
N ARG A 241 -0.67 -22.92 8.91
CA ARG A 241 0.33 -23.51 9.80
C ARG A 241 -0.12 -24.91 10.19
#